data_AF-F2NF97-F1
#
_entry.id   AF-F2NF97-F1
#
_cell.length_a   1.000
_cell.length_b   1.000
_cell.length_c   1.000
_cell.angle_alpha   90.00
_cell.angle_beta   90.00
_cell.angle_gamma   90.00
#
_symmetry.space_group_name_H-M   'P 1'
#
loop_
_entity.id
_entity.type
_entity.pdbx_description
1 polymer ?
#
loop_
_entity_poly.entity_id
_entity_poly.type
_entity_poly.pdbx_seq_one_letter_code
_entity_poly.pdbx_strand_id
1 'polypeptide(L)'
;MRKFLVLLFFLMLSVTAQADPYYFNGVWVDVEAWCGTGANESILVVDWNRLDNGEATISESHAFGYRWDGGAYESDMLNALNDAGILAVTTSYGGAFLDNIGYDDVDDNEVHMHIEEGSWNLASTSDPYAEWGTWGNSEWDFNTSGLTSELLANGQFEGINAIMWFGSLPPYADDQLDIPLTAPPVPLPGAVLLLGSGLFRMMALRKKSKVKK
;
A
#
# COMPACT_ATOMS: atom_id res chain seq x y z
N MET A 1 7.90 27.34 33.22
CA MET A 1 8.04 27.59 31.75
C MET A 1 8.92 26.53 31.06
N ARG A 2 10.10 26.19 31.60
CA ARG A 2 11.01 25.18 31.00
C ARG A 2 10.48 23.72 30.95
N LYS A 3 9.44 23.38 31.71
CA LYS A 3 8.80 22.05 31.72
C LYS A 3 7.65 21.89 30.71
N PHE A 4 7.11 23.00 30.18
CA PHE A 4 6.05 22.96 29.16
C PHE A 4 6.61 22.83 27.73
N LEU A 5 7.87 23.23 27.50
CA LEU A 5 8.51 23.12 26.19
C LEU A 5 8.89 21.68 25.81
N VAL A 6 9.14 20.81 26.81
CA VAL A 6 9.48 19.40 26.58
C VAL A 6 8.25 18.58 26.17
N LEU A 7 7.04 19.02 26.56
CA LEU A 7 5.80 18.34 26.18
C LEU A 7 5.38 18.63 24.73
N LEU A 8 5.74 19.80 24.19
CA LEU A 8 5.44 20.18 22.80
C LEU A 8 6.42 19.53 21.79
N PHE A 9 7.64 19.21 22.23
CA PHE A 9 8.66 18.58 21.37
C PHE A 9 8.41 17.09 21.14
N PHE A 10 7.59 16.45 21.98
CA PHE A 10 7.13 15.07 21.79
C PHE A 10 5.87 14.95 20.92
N LEU A 11 5.23 16.07 20.55
CA LEU A 11 4.00 16.06 19.74
C LEU A 11 4.25 16.16 18.23
N MET A 12 5.50 16.35 17.81
CA MET A 12 5.92 16.30 16.39
C MET A 12 6.75 15.04 16.13
N LEU A 13 6.29 13.89 16.65
CA LEU A 13 6.57 12.65 15.95
C LEU A 13 5.72 12.71 14.69
N SER A 14 6.31 13.21 13.60
CA SER A 14 5.85 12.85 12.26
C SER A 14 5.70 11.34 12.28
N VAL A 15 4.44 10.88 12.28
CA VAL A 15 4.10 9.49 12.04
C VAL A 15 4.50 9.25 10.60
N THR A 16 5.77 8.92 10.37
CA THR A 16 6.13 8.16 9.18
C THR A 16 5.58 6.77 9.49
N ALA A 17 4.33 6.52 9.07
CA ALA A 17 3.79 5.18 9.03
C ALA A 17 4.77 4.37 8.16
N GLN A 18 5.45 3.42 8.80
CA GLN A 18 6.35 2.51 8.11
C GLN A 18 5.49 1.40 7.50
N ALA A 19 5.91 0.84 6.36
CA ALA A 19 5.28 -0.32 5.76
C ALA A 19 5.09 -1.42 6.80
N ASP A 20 3.83 -1.79 7.06
CA ASP A 20 3.46 -2.81 8.03
C ASP A 20 2.23 -3.57 7.51
N PRO A 21 2.19 -4.91 7.66
CA PRO A 21 1.00 -5.71 7.37
C PRO A 21 -0.24 -5.15 8.07
N TYR A 22 -1.24 -4.77 7.29
CA TYR A 22 -2.51 -4.23 7.78
C TYR A 22 -3.65 -5.22 7.53
N TYR A 23 -4.43 -5.51 8.57
CA TYR A 23 -5.58 -6.39 8.44
C TYR A 23 -6.77 -5.61 7.89
N PHE A 24 -7.10 -5.83 6.63
CA PHE A 24 -8.15 -5.13 5.91
C PHE A 24 -9.05 -6.11 5.19
N ASN A 25 -10.36 -5.94 5.38
CA ASN A 25 -11.39 -6.70 4.70
C ASN A 25 -11.17 -8.23 4.66
N GLY A 26 -10.71 -8.79 5.78
CA GLY A 26 -10.54 -10.24 5.93
C GLY A 26 -9.13 -10.77 5.62
N VAL A 27 -8.24 -9.96 5.05
CA VAL A 27 -6.88 -10.34 4.64
C VAL A 27 -5.82 -9.45 5.26
N TRP A 28 -4.56 -9.87 5.18
CA TRP A 28 -3.41 -9.02 5.51
C TRP A 28 -2.84 -8.46 4.22
N VAL A 29 -2.72 -7.13 4.17
CA VAL A 29 -2.20 -6.38 3.02
C VAL A 29 -0.92 -5.70 3.46
N ASP A 30 0.11 -5.70 2.62
CA ASP A 30 1.32 -4.92 2.87
C ASP A 30 1.05 -3.47 2.47
N VAL A 31 0.78 -2.61 3.45
CA VAL A 31 0.42 -1.20 3.20
C VAL A 31 1.61 -0.32 3.55
N GLU A 32 2.11 0.38 2.55
CA GLU A 32 3.40 1.07 2.61
C GLU A 32 3.31 2.42 3.31
N ALA A 33 2.20 3.13 3.10
CA ALA A 33 1.95 4.40 3.74
C ALA A 33 0.46 4.62 3.98
N TRP A 34 0.19 5.46 4.98
CA TRP A 34 -1.16 5.93 5.30
C TRP A 34 -1.22 7.44 5.28
N CYS A 35 -2.33 7.98 4.78
CA CYS A 35 -2.67 9.39 4.94
C CYS A 35 -4.12 9.59 5.38
N GLY A 36 -4.47 10.83 5.72
CA GLY A 36 -5.80 11.17 6.21
C GLY A 36 -6.09 10.71 7.64
N THR A 37 -7.29 11.01 8.10
CA THR A 37 -7.81 10.64 9.43
C THR A 37 -9.31 10.48 9.35
N GLY A 38 -9.87 9.55 10.11
CA GLY A 38 -11.31 9.42 10.28
C GLY A 38 -11.73 7.98 10.57
N ALA A 39 -13.04 7.78 10.67
CA ALA A 39 -13.63 6.48 10.97
C ALA A 39 -13.75 5.56 9.75
N ASN A 40 -13.77 6.13 8.54
CA ASN A 40 -13.78 5.35 7.31
C ASN A 40 -12.36 5.13 6.79
N GLU A 41 -12.13 4.01 6.14
CA GLU A 41 -10.86 3.69 5.51
C GLU A 41 -11.02 2.91 4.20
N SER A 42 -10.04 3.09 3.31
CA SER A 42 -9.90 2.41 2.02
C SER A 42 -8.41 2.16 1.74
N ILE A 43 -8.11 1.16 0.92
CA ILE A 43 -6.75 0.89 0.44
C ILE A 43 -6.73 1.13 -1.07
N LEU A 44 -5.90 2.06 -1.52
CA LEU A 44 -5.53 2.22 -2.91
C LEU A 44 -4.43 1.22 -3.26
N VAL A 45 -4.62 0.45 -4.32
CA VAL A 45 -3.58 -0.36 -4.96
C VAL A 45 -3.26 0.27 -6.30
N VAL A 46 -1.99 0.63 -6.50
CA VAL A 46 -1.50 1.14 -7.78
C VAL A 46 -0.60 0.10 -8.40
N ASP A 47 -0.88 -0.25 -9.64
CA ASP A 47 -0.10 -1.21 -10.42
C ASP A 47 0.42 -0.55 -11.70
N TRP A 48 1.74 -0.48 -11.86
CA TRP A 48 2.35 0.08 -13.07
C TRP A 48 2.49 -0.94 -14.19
N ASN A 49 2.07 -2.19 -13.99
CA ASN A 49 2.05 -3.28 -14.97
C ASN A 49 3.41 -3.51 -15.64
N ARG A 50 4.49 -3.16 -14.93
CA ARG A 50 5.87 -3.13 -15.45
C ARG A 50 6.05 -2.24 -16.69
N LEU A 51 5.15 -1.28 -16.92
CA LEU A 51 5.20 -0.35 -18.06
C LEU A 51 6.22 0.78 -17.88
N ASP A 52 6.88 0.82 -16.74
CA ASP A 52 7.89 1.78 -16.33
C ASP A 52 9.31 1.19 -16.42
N ASN A 53 9.65 0.25 -15.54
CA ASN A 53 10.97 -0.37 -15.40
C ASN A 53 11.12 -1.66 -16.24
N GLY A 54 10.03 -2.13 -16.85
CA GLY A 54 10.03 -3.29 -17.74
C GLY A 54 10.34 -4.60 -17.00
N GLU A 55 11.06 -5.51 -17.66
CA GLU A 55 11.46 -6.80 -17.08
C GLU A 55 12.29 -6.69 -15.79
N ALA A 56 12.82 -5.50 -15.49
CA ALA A 56 13.63 -5.27 -14.29
C ALA A 56 12.79 -4.94 -13.04
N THR A 57 11.48 -4.71 -13.20
CA THR A 57 10.56 -4.38 -12.10
C THR A 57 10.60 -5.47 -11.03
N ILE A 58 10.84 -5.08 -9.78
CA ILE A 58 10.90 -5.96 -8.61
C ILE A 58 9.49 -6.11 -8.02
N SER A 59 8.79 -4.99 -7.85
CA SER A 59 7.41 -4.92 -7.36
C SER A 59 6.57 -4.04 -8.29
N GLU A 60 5.56 -4.60 -8.94
CA GLU A 60 4.69 -3.81 -9.83
C GLU A 60 3.52 -3.12 -9.11
N SER A 61 3.05 -3.72 -8.01
CA SER A 61 1.83 -3.33 -7.31
C SER A 61 2.13 -2.89 -5.87
N HIS A 62 1.65 -1.70 -5.51
CA HIS A 62 1.89 -1.09 -4.20
C HIS A 62 0.58 -0.64 -3.56
N ALA A 63 0.45 -0.77 -2.23
CA ALA A 63 -0.77 -0.43 -1.52
C ALA A 63 -0.59 0.74 -0.53
N PHE A 64 -1.56 1.66 -0.56
CA PHE A 64 -1.58 2.90 0.23
C PHE A 64 -2.92 3.06 0.92
N GLY A 65 -2.91 3.34 2.22
CA GLY A 65 -4.11 3.51 3.00
C GLY A 65 -4.57 4.97 3.10
N TYR A 66 -5.90 5.17 3.07
CA TYR A 66 -6.51 6.48 3.28
C TYR A 66 -7.65 6.41 4.28
N ARG A 67 -7.71 7.39 5.19
CA ARG A 67 -8.80 7.54 6.17
C ARG A 67 -9.53 8.87 6.04
N TRP A 68 -10.84 8.84 6.23
CA TRP A 68 -11.69 10.03 6.16
C TRP A 68 -12.92 9.94 7.07
N ASP A 69 -13.58 11.08 7.25
CA ASP A 69 -14.90 11.17 7.87
C ASP A 69 -15.93 11.68 6.84
N GLY A 70 -17.17 11.23 6.96
CA GLY A 70 -18.25 11.68 6.06
C GLY A 70 -18.12 11.10 4.65
N GLY A 71 -18.45 11.92 3.64
CA GLY A 71 -18.28 11.57 2.23
C GLY A 71 -16.93 12.07 1.71
N ALA A 72 -16.22 11.21 0.98
CA ALA A 72 -14.98 11.54 0.31
C ALA A 72 -14.99 10.90 -1.08
N TYR A 73 -14.25 11.51 -2.01
CA TYR A 73 -14.08 11.05 -3.38
C TYR A 73 -12.69 10.47 -3.59
N GLU A 74 -12.53 9.69 -4.64
CA GLU A 74 -11.22 9.17 -5.05
C GLU A 74 -10.20 10.31 -5.27
N SER A 75 -10.64 11.45 -5.80
CA SER A 75 -9.79 12.65 -5.91
C SER A 75 -9.29 13.16 -4.56
N ASP A 76 -10.07 13.04 -3.49
CA ASP A 76 -9.64 13.49 -2.15
C ASP A 76 -8.53 12.58 -1.61
N MET A 77 -8.63 11.27 -1.83
CA MET A 77 -7.60 10.30 -1.48
C MET A 77 -6.30 10.57 -2.24
N LEU A 78 -6.37 10.69 -3.57
CA LEU A 78 -5.18 10.94 -4.40
C LEU A 78 -4.51 12.27 -4.08
N ASN A 79 -5.31 13.33 -3.84
CA ASN A 79 -4.77 14.62 -3.40
C ASN A 79 -4.09 14.50 -2.03
N ALA A 80 -4.67 13.75 -1.07
CA ALA A 80 -4.08 13.56 0.25
C ALA A 80 -2.75 12.80 0.19
N LEU A 81 -2.66 11.74 -0.64
CA LEU A 81 -1.42 10.99 -0.87
C LEU A 81 -0.35 11.86 -1.54
N ASN A 82 -0.76 12.69 -2.51
CA ASN A 82 0.13 13.66 -3.16
C ASN A 82 0.64 14.74 -2.19
N ASP A 83 -0.25 15.36 -1.43
CA ASP A 83 0.09 16.43 -0.49
C ASP A 83 0.95 15.92 0.68
N ALA A 84 0.81 14.63 1.03
CA ALA A 84 1.69 13.95 1.97
C ALA A 84 3.07 13.62 1.40
N GLY A 85 3.27 13.77 0.09
CA GLY A 85 4.50 13.40 -0.61
C GLY A 85 4.74 11.89 -0.71
N ILE A 86 3.67 11.09 -0.59
CA ILE A 86 3.72 9.63 -0.73
C ILE A 86 3.70 9.26 -2.21
N LEU A 87 2.79 9.87 -2.98
CA LEU A 87 2.68 9.71 -4.42
C LEU A 87 2.94 11.04 -5.12
N ALA A 88 3.35 11.01 -6.38
CA ALA A 88 3.37 12.18 -7.26
C ALA A 88 2.19 12.08 -8.23
N VAL A 89 1.06 12.73 -7.91
CA VAL A 89 -0.16 12.62 -8.71
C VAL A 89 -0.32 13.85 -9.60
N THR A 90 -0.56 13.61 -10.89
CA THR A 90 -0.93 14.66 -11.85
C THR A 90 -2.28 14.36 -12.47
N THR A 91 -3.09 15.40 -12.66
CA THR A 91 -4.47 15.28 -13.16
C THR A 91 -4.81 16.39 -14.16
N SER A 92 -5.71 16.11 -15.09
CA SER A 92 -6.23 17.04 -16.08
C SER A 92 -7.73 17.33 -15.89
N TYR A 93 -8.27 18.21 -16.75
CA TYR A 93 -9.69 18.60 -16.78
C TYR A 93 -10.25 19.07 -15.43
N GLY A 94 -9.43 19.82 -14.67
CA GLY A 94 -9.82 20.34 -13.36
C GLY A 94 -9.76 19.30 -12.23
N GLY A 95 -8.97 18.24 -12.39
CA GLY A 95 -8.78 17.19 -11.38
C GLY A 95 -9.63 15.94 -11.61
N ALA A 96 -10.44 15.92 -12.67
CA ALA A 96 -11.39 14.85 -12.93
C ALA A 96 -10.74 13.58 -13.51
N PHE A 97 -9.59 13.70 -14.18
CA PHE A 97 -8.92 12.58 -14.83
C PHE A 97 -7.47 12.50 -14.40
N LEU A 98 -7.02 11.28 -14.14
CA LEU A 98 -5.65 10.98 -13.83
C LEU A 98 -4.78 11.08 -15.08
N ASP A 99 -3.71 11.86 -15.01
CA ASP A 99 -2.67 11.89 -16.03
C ASP A 99 -1.55 10.92 -15.67
N ASN A 100 -1.06 10.94 -14.44
CA ASN A 100 0.02 10.06 -14.00
C ASN A 100 0.07 9.93 -12.48
N ILE A 101 0.60 8.81 -12.01
CA ILE A 101 0.96 8.55 -10.62
C ILE A 101 2.43 8.11 -10.63
N GLY A 102 3.26 8.84 -9.91
CA GLY A 102 4.62 8.45 -9.62
C GLY A 102 4.78 7.94 -8.20
N TYR A 103 5.68 6.99 -8.01
CA TYR A 103 6.05 6.48 -6.70
C TYR A 103 7.57 6.24 -6.62
N ASP A 104 8.19 6.58 -5.49
CA ASP A 104 9.62 6.34 -5.22
C ASP A 104 9.69 5.24 -4.16
N ASP A 105 9.80 4.00 -4.61
CA ASP A 105 10.01 2.85 -3.73
C ASP A 105 11.49 2.81 -3.33
N VAL A 106 11.74 3.40 -2.16
CA VAL A 106 13.08 3.47 -1.58
C VAL A 106 13.57 2.13 -1.04
N ASP A 107 12.67 1.18 -0.75
CA ASP A 107 13.02 -0.10 -0.16
C ASP A 107 13.57 -1.05 -1.24
N ASP A 108 12.95 -1.08 -2.43
CA ASP A 108 13.43 -1.83 -3.58
C ASP A 108 14.31 -0.99 -4.54
N ASN A 109 14.48 0.31 -4.25
CA ASN A 109 15.25 1.26 -5.05
C ASN A 109 14.71 1.32 -6.50
N GLU A 110 13.38 1.41 -6.61
CA GLU A 110 12.62 1.53 -7.85
C GLU A 110 11.86 2.86 -7.88
N VAL A 111 11.79 3.46 -9.07
CA VAL A 111 10.92 4.61 -9.29
C VAL A 111 9.88 4.20 -10.30
N HIS A 112 8.62 4.30 -9.90
CA HIS A 112 7.49 3.99 -10.74
C HIS A 112 6.94 5.27 -11.37
N MET A 113 6.74 5.22 -12.68
CA MET A 113 6.13 6.31 -13.43
C MET A 113 5.66 5.75 -14.77
N HIS A 114 4.37 5.88 -15.07
CA HIS A 114 3.85 5.37 -16.33
C HIS A 114 4.41 6.18 -17.51
N ILE A 115 4.80 5.47 -18.56
CA ILE A 115 5.36 6.01 -19.80
C ILE A 115 4.31 6.64 -20.72
N GLU A 116 3.03 6.34 -20.52
CA GLU A 116 1.92 6.86 -21.34
C GLU A 116 0.90 7.61 -20.47
N GLU A 117 1.12 8.92 -20.31
CA GLU A 117 0.21 9.79 -19.56
C GLU A 117 -1.25 9.66 -20.00
N GLY A 118 -2.16 9.65 -19.04
CA GLY A 118 -3.61 9.55 -19.24
C GLY A 118 -4.12 8.14 -19.51
N SER A 119 -3.25 7.13 -19.52
CA SER A 119 -3.61 5.75 -19.85
C SER A 119 -3.65 4.88 -18.59
N TRP A 120 -4.75 5.01 -17.86
CA TRP A 120 -5.00 4.33 -16.61
C TRP A 120 -6.42 3.75 -16.59
N ASN A 121 -6.60 2.56 -16.04
CA ASN A 121 -7.92 2.10 -15.61
C ASN A 121 -8.04 2.22 -14.10
N LEU A 122 -9.23 2.62 -13.68
CA LEU A 122 -9.57 2.81 -12.28
C LEU A 122 -10.82 1.98 -11.99
N ALA A 123 -10.80 1.25 -10.88
CA ALA A 123 -11.90 0.39 -10.47
C ALA A 123 -11.88 0.22 -8.96
N SER A 124 -12.94 -0.37 -8.43
CA SER A 124 -13.03 -0.63 -6.99
C SER A 124 -13.60 -2.02 -6.71
N THR A 125 -13.27 -2.59 -5.54
CA THR A 125 -13.81 -3.89 -5.12
C THR A 125 -13.84 -4.04 -3.61
N SER A 126 -14.81 -4.80 -3.11
CA SER A 126 -14.87 -5.22 -1.71
C SER A 126 -14.46 -6.69 -1.53
N ASP A 127 -13.93 -7.34 -2.57
CA ASP A 127 -13.35 -8.67 -2.46
C ASP A 127 -11.83 -8.60 -2.63
N PRO A 128 -11.03 -8.91 -1.60
CA PRO A 128 -9.57 -8.91 -1.69
C PRO A 128 -9.00 -9.96 -2.66
N TYR A 129 -9.83 -10.85 -3.18
CA TYR A 129 -9.45 -11.87 -4.17
C TYR A 129 -10.09 -11.64 -5.53
N ALA A 130 -10.71 -10.49 -5.77
CA ALA A 130 -11.32 -10.16 -7.05
C ALA A 130 -10.29 -10.20 -8.17
N GLU A 131 -10.58 -10.94 -9.23
CA GLU A 131 -9.76 -11.01 -10.44
C GLU A 131 -9.87 -9.68 -11.22
N TRP A 132 -8.72 -9.04 -11.45
CA TRP A 132 -8.65 -7.87 -12.32
C TRP A 132 -8.82 -8.28 -13.78
N GLY A 133 -9.85 -7.75 -14.43
CA GLY A 133 -10.16 -8.16 -15.80
C GLY A 133 -10.17 -7.02 -16.80
N THR A 134 -10.65 -7.34 -17.99
CA THR A 134 -11.04 -6.35 -18.99
C THR A 134 -12.52 -6.01 -18.86
N TRP A 135 -12.99 -5.08 -19.68
CA TRP A 135 -14.40 -4.67 -19.71
C TRP A 135 -15.33 -5.88 -19.94
N GLY A 136 -16.13 -6.22 -18.92
CA GLY A 136 -17.09 -7.32 -18.96
C GLY A 136 -16.57 -8.69 -18.51
N ASN A 137 -15.31 -8.77 -18.06
CA ASN A 137 -14.73 -9.97 -17.44
C ASN A 137 -13.86 -9.63 -16.22
N SER A 138 -14.18 -8.53 -15.53
CA SER A 138 -13.52 -8.13 -14.28
C SER A 138 -14.48 -8.34 -13.12
N GLU A 139 -13.95 -8.77 -11.99
CA GLU A 139 -14.66 -8.78 -10.71
C GLU A 139 -14.54 -7.42 -10.00
N TRP A 140 -13.71 -6.52 -10.53
CA TRP A 140 -13.64 -5.13 -10.12
C TRP A 140 -14.68 -4.28 -10.86
N ASP A 141 -15.31 -3.37 -10.10
CA ASP A 141 -16.28 -2.42 -10.62
C ASP A 141 -15.53 -1.22 -11.21
N PHE A 142 -15.34 -1.22 -12.54
CA PHE A 142 -14.65 -0.13 -13.25
C PHE A 142 -15.37 1.21 -13.09
N ASN A 143 -14.57 2.25 -12.83
CA ASN A 143 -15.06 3.61 -12.69
C ASN A 143 -15.65 4.07 -14.03
N THR A 144 -16.89 4.58 -13.97
CA THR A 144 -17.60 5.10 -15.15
C THR A 144 -17.63 6.62 -15.19
N SER A 145 -17.01 7.26 -14.19
CA SER A 145 -16.94 8.70 -13.98
C SER A 145 -15.52 9.11 -13.61
N GLY A 146 -15.24 10.41 -13.66
CA GLY A 146 -13.94 10.94 -13.21
C GLY A 146 -13.77 10.86 -11.69
N LEU A 147 -12.52 10.97 -11.25
CA LEU A 147 -12.06 10.89 -9.85
C LEU A 147 -12.84 11.77 -8.88
N THR A 148 -13.33 12.92 -9.35
CA THR A 148 -14.09 13.91 -8.56
C THR A 148 -15.55 13.54 -8.35
N SER A 149 -16.00 12.44 -8.94
CA SER A 149 -17.38 11.96 -8.90
C SER A 149 -17.50 10.57 -8.29
N GLU A 150 -16.40 9.80 -8.28
CA GLU A 150 -16.37 8.46 -7.68
C GLU A 150 -16.25 8.57 -6.15
N LEU A 151 -17.25 8.02 -5.46
CA LEU A 151 -17.34 8.09 -4.00
C LEU A 151 -16.58 6.90 -3.39
N LEU A 152 -15.73 7.20 -2.42
CA LEU A 152 -15.09 6.15 -1.63
C LEU A 152 -16.11 5.46 -0.73
N ALA A 153 -16.03 4.13 -0.67
CA ALA A 153 -16.75 3.35 0.31
C ALA A 153 -15.81 2.83 1.40
N ASN A 154 -16.30 2.83 2.64
CA ASN A 154 -15.54 2.29 3.76
C ASN A 154 -15.33 0.77 3.61
N GLY A 155 -14.07 0.33 3.77
CA GLY A 155 -13.68 -1.08 3.69
C GLY A 155 -13.51 -1.60 2.27
N GLN A 156 -13.31 -0.70 1.29
CA GLN A 156 -13.12 -1.06 -0.11
C GLN A 156 -11.64 -0.97 -0.53
N PHE A 157 -11.28 -1.70 -1.57
CA PHE A 157 -10.05 -1.47 -2.33
C PHE A 157 -10.36 -0.57 -3.52
N GLU A 158 -9.56 0.47 -3.71
CA GLU A 158 -9.48 1.23 -4.96
C GLU A 158 -8.29 0.71 -5.75
N GLY A 159 -8.45 0.50 -7.05
CA GLY A 159 -7.43 -0.08 -7.92
C GLY A 159 -7.17 0.83 -9.10
N ILE A 160 -5.90 1.16 -9.32
CA ILE A 160 -5.46 1.97 -10.45
C ILE A 160 -4.35 1.22 -11.17
N ASN A 161 -4.59 0.80 -12.41
CA ASN A 161 -3.59 0.08 -13.20
C ASN A 161 -3.19 0.82 -14.47
N ALA A 162 -1.88 0.80 -14.77
CA ALA A 162 -1.33 1.43 -15.96
C ALA A 162 -1.69 0.63 -17.21
N ILE A 163 -2.17 1.27 -18.26
CA ILE A 163 -2.47 0.60 -19.53
C ILE A 163 -1.79 1.30 -20.71
N MET A 164 -1.70 0.61 -21.84
CA MET A 164 -1.30 1.20 -23.11
C MET A 164 -2.54 1.41 -23.97
N TRP A 165 -3.13 2.60 -23.93
CA TRP A 165 -4.31 2.93 -24.71
C TRP A 165 -3.96 3.35 -26.14
N PHE A 166 -2.88 4.12 -26.30
CA PHE A 166 -2.43 4.63 -27.60
C PHE A 166 -1.29 3.78 -28.18
N GLY A 167 -0.42 3.25 -27.32
CA GLY A 167 0.67 2.37 -27.70
C GLY A 167 0.30 0.89 -27.81
N SER A 168 1.32 0.05 -27.98
CA SER A 168 1.18 -1.41 -27.93
C SER A 168 1.73 -1.92 -26.60
N LEU A 169 1.00 -2.85 -25.97
CA LEU A 169 1.44 -3.49 -24.75
C LEU A 169 2.75 -4.27 -25.00
N PRO A 170 3.85 -3.97 -24.27
CA PRO A 170 5.07 -4.76 -24.34
C PRO A 170 4.83 -6.21 -23.91
N PRO A 171 5.61 -7.19 -24.41
CA PRO A 171 5.40 -8.61 -24.10
C PRO A 171 5.73 -9.00 -22.66
N TYR A 172 6.44 -8.13 -21.92
CA TYR A 172 6.78 -8.31 -20.51
C TYR A 172 5.81 -7.61 -19.56
N ALA A 173 4.92 -6.78 -20.08
CA ALA A 173 3.97 -6.06 -19.26
C ALA A 173 2.94 -7.04 -18.72
N ASP A 174 2.53 -6.81 -17.48
CA ASP A 174 1.37 -7.47 -16.92
C ASP A 174 0.09 -6.74 -17.35
N ASP A 175 -1.05 -7.42 -17.33
CA ASP A 175 -2.36 -6.79 -17.48
C ASP A 175 -3.27 -6.99 -16.25
N GLN A 176 -2.74 -7.63 -15.21
CA GLN A 176 -3.40 -7.90 -13.95
C GLN A 176 -2.94 -6.92 -12.88
N LEU A 177 -3.90 -6.38 -12.11
CA LEU A 177 -3.60 -5.69 -10.87
C LEU A 177 -3.67 -6.70 -9.72
N ASP A 178 -2.57 -6.83 -8.99
CA ASP A 178 -2.48 -7.69 -7.82
C ASP A 178 -2.48 -6.88 -6.52
N ILE A 179 -3.33 -7.27 -5.57
CA ILE A 179 -3.28 -6.71 -4.21
C ILE A 179 -2.07 -7.32 -3.50
N PRO A 180 -1.16 -6.53 -2.89
CA PRO A 180 0.02 -7.05 -2.20
C PRO A 180 -0.37 -7.73 -0.88
N LEU A 181 -0.86 -8.97 -0.98
CA LEU A 181 -1.27 -9.78 0.16
C LEU A 181 -0.06 -10.35 0.89
N THR A 182 -0.09 -10.29 2.22
CA THR A 182 0.99 -10.79 3.07
C THR A 182 0.50 -11.78 4.11
N ALA A 183 1.42 -12.52 4.72
CA ALA A 183 1.09 -13.45 5.79
C ALA A 183 0.76 -12.68 7.09
N PRO A 184 -0.08 -13.23 7.98
CA PRO A 184 -0.30 -12.64 9.29
C PRO A 184 1.03 -12.43 10.03
N PRO A 185 1.24 -11.29 10.69
CA PRO A 185 2.45 -11.06 11.48
C PRO A 185 2.54 -12.11 12.59
N VAL A 186 3.65 -12.85 12.62
CA VAL A 186 3.85 -13.91 13.61
C VAL A 186 4.08 -13.28 14.99
N PRO A 187 3.27 -13.60 16.01
CA PRO A 187 3.48 -13.05 17.34
C PRO A 187 4.85 -13.45 17.89
N LEU A 188 5.70 -12.45 18.12
CA LEU A 188 7.03 -12.58 18.75
C LEU A 188 7.08 -13.26 20.14
N PRO A 189 6.01 -13.40 20.97
CA PRO A 189 6.16 -14.00 22.29
C PRO A 189 6.68 -15.44 22.27
N GLY A 190 6.32 -16.24 21.27
CA GLY A 190 6.72 -17.64 21.17
C GLY A 190 8.22 -17.83 20.88
N ALA A 191 8.76 -17.04 19.95
CA ALA A 191 10.16 -17.14 19.53
C ALA A 191 11.13 -16.73 20.64
N VAL A 192 10.81 -15.66 21.38
CA VAL A 192 11.63 -15.19 22.52
C VAL A 192 11.57 -16.19 23.68
N LEU A 193 10.41 -16.81 23.95
CA LEU A 193 10.27 -17.87 24.96
C LEU A 193 11.02 -19.15 24.58
N LEU A 194 11.01 -19.55 23.30
CA LEU A 194 11.76 -20.72 22.80
C LEU A 194 13.28 -20.50 22.84
N LEU A 195 13.76 -19.34 22.36
CA LEU A 195 15.17 -18.97 22.41
C LEU A 195 15.66 -18.80 23.86
N GLY A 196 14.86 -18.13 24.69
CA GLY A 196 15.16 -17.93 26.10
C GLY A 196 15.24 -19.25 26.87
N SER A 197 14.25 -20.13 26.73
CA SER A 197 14.23 -21.43 27.44
C SER A 197 15.33 -22.39 26.96
N GLY A 198 15.69 -22.37 25.67
CA GLY A 198 16.80 -23.13 25.12
C GLY A 198 18.16 -22.72 25.72
N LEU A 199 18.40 -21.42 25.87
CA LEU A 199 19.61 -20.88 26.49
C LEU A 199 19.74 -21.27 27.97
N PHE A 200 18.64 -21.19 28.74
CA PHE A 200 18.63 -21.64 30.14
C PHE A 200 18.91 -23.14 30.29
N ARG A 201 18.37 -23.97 29.40
CA ARG A 201 18.60 -25.43 29.41
C ARG A 201 20.05 -25.79 29.12
N MET A 202 20.70 -25.09 28.17
CA MET A 202 22.13 -25.30 27.88
C MET A 202 23.03 -24.87 29.03
N MET A 203 22.71 -23.76 29.71
CA MET A 203 23.47 -23.32 30.89
C MET A 203 23.33 -24.29 32.08
N ALA A 204 22.14 -24.85 32.30
CA ALA A 204 21.90 -25.84 33.35
C ALA A 204 22.67 -27.16 33.12
N LEU A 205 22.76 -27.61 31.86
CA LEU A 205 23.54 -28.80 31.48
C LEU A 205 25.05 -28.57 31.66
N ARG A 206 25.54 -27.36 31.40
CA ARG A 206 26.97 -27.00 31.55
C ARG A 206 27.43 -26.94 33.01
N LYS A 207 26.53 -26.64 33.97
CA LYS A 207 26.86 -26.69 35.41
C LYS A 207 26.99 -28.12 35.94
N LYS A 208 26.20 -29.08 35.45
CA LYS A 208 26.27 -30.48 35.90
C LYS A 208 27.54 -31.21 35.46
N SER A 209 28.17 -30.81 34.35
CA SER A 209 29.40 -31.48 33.88
C SER A 209 30.65 -31.10 34.68
N LYS A 210 30.63 -29.99 35.45
CA LYS A 210 31.77 -29.54 36.27
C LYS A 210 31.80 -30.09 37.70
N VAL A 211 30.76 -30.82 38.14
CA VAL A 211 30.62 -31.29 39.54
C VAL A 211 31.09 -32.74 39.72
N LYS A 212 31.57 -33.43 38.67
CA LYS A 212 32.25 -34.74 38.82
C LYS A 212 33.77 -34.56 38.82
N LYS A 213 34.35 -34.43 40.02
CA LYS A 213 35.75 -34.76 40.34
C LYS A 213 35.78 -35.40 41.72
#